data_AF-A0A9D7EYC5-F1
#
_entry.id   AF-A0A9D7EYC5-F1
#
_cell.length_a   1.000
_cell.length_b   1.000
_cell.length_c   1.000
_cell.angle_alpha   90.00
_cell.angle_beta   90.00
_cell.angle_gamma   90.00
#
_symmetry.space_group_name_H-M   'P 1'
#
loop_
_entity.id
_entity.type
_entity.pdbx_description
1 polymer ?
#
loop_
_entity_poly.entity_id
_entity_poly.type
_entity_poly.pdbx_seq_one_letter_code
_entity_poly.pdbx_strand_id
1 'polypeptide(L)'
;MIKNPADHVIGSLREMNTAFPPLSDWDKSYGLWNTFYNWMVNTGQTLHDPPNVSGMPAYYQEPSFHEIWINSDSLPKRNQFTDIMINTGYSRGGFRVQFNCVAFAQTLNNPGNPNDLIDETLNILFRNDLSAQSKAQIKTQILLTGQLYDYYWTNAWVAYISSPTTANFNTVNTRLKPLFQYFFNLSEYQLA
;
A
#
# COMPACT_ATOMS: atom_id res chain seq x y z
N MET A 1 -8.85 -14.33 6.55
CA MET A 1 -9.90 -13.38 6.98
C MET A 1 -9.75 -12.11 6.16
N ILE A 2 -10.82 -11.33 5.90
CA ILE A 2 -10.68 -10.02 5.22
C ILE A 2 -10.23 -8.95 6.22
N LYS A 3 -9.26 -8.11 5.83
CA LYS A 3 -8.81 -6.94 6.62
C LYS A 3 -10.00 -6.04 6.92
N ASN A 4 -10.27 -5.77 8.20
CA ASN A 4 -11.20 -4.72 8.56
C ASN A 4 -10.67 -3.35 8.05
N PRO A 5 -11.51 -2.31 7.95
CA PRO A 5 -11.08 -1.00 7.48
C PRO A 5 -9.88 -0.40 8.23
N ALA A 6 -9.76 -0.63 9.54
CA ALA A 6 -8.62 -0.15 10.32
C ALA A 6 -7.31 -0.86 9.95
N ASP A 7 -7.33 -2.18 9.81
CA ASP A 7 -6.20 -2.99 9.36
C ASP A 7 -5.80 -2.63 7.92
N HIS A 8 -6.76 -2.23 7.07
CA HIS A 8 -6.46 -1.74 5.72
C HIS A 8 -5.79 -0.36 5.75
N VAL A 9 -6.40 0.60 6.42
CA VAL A 9 -5.93 2.00 6.41
C VAL A 9 -4.66 2.17 7.25
N ILE A 10 -4.70 1.78 8.52
CA ILE A 10 -3.58 1.93 9.44
C ILE A 10 -2.49 0.89 9.13
N GLY A 11 -2.89 -0.33 8.75
CA GLY A 11 -1.93 -1.37 8.37
C GLY A 11 -1.11 -0.97 7.15
N SER A 12 -1.72 -0.48 6.08
CA SER A 12 -0.97 0.00 4.90
C SER A 12 -0.04 1.18 5.21
N LEU A 13 -0.48 2.13 6.05
CA LEU A 13 0.38 3.24 6.51
C LEU A 13 1.63 2.74 7.25
N ARG A 14 1.47 1.72 8.09
CA ARG A 14 2.56 1.08 8.86
C ARG A 14 3.45 0.21 7.96
N GLU A 15 2.87 -0.61 7.11
CA GLU A 15 3.57 -1.47 6.13
C GLU A 15 4.50 -0.63 5.25
N MET A 16 4.01 0.54 4.79
CA MET A 16 4.79 1.46 3.97
C MET A 16 5.71 2.40 4.77
N ASN A 17 5.79 2.24 6.10
CA ASN A 17 6.54 3.10 7.01
C ASN A 17 6.35 4.60 6.73
N THR A 18 5.08 5.00 6.60
CA THR A 18 4.73 6.33 6.08
C THR A 18 5.09 7.42 7.09
N ALA A 19 5.77 8.48 6.63
CA ALA A 19 6.15 9.60 7.49
C ALA A 19 4.95 10.48 7.87
N PHE A 20 4.87 10.85 9.14
CA PHE A 20 3.89 11.78 9.70
C PHE A 20 4.58 13.03 10.29
N PRO A 21 3.84 14.14 10.49
CA PRO A 21 4.37 15.29 11.21
C PRO A 21 4.87 14.90 12.61
N PRO A 22 5.81 15.66 13.20
CA PRO A 22 6.20 15.46 14.58
C PRO A 22 4.99 15.66 15.51
N LEU A 23 4.90 14.86 16.58
CA LEU A 23 3.77 14.88 17.52
C LEU A 23 3.56 16.25 18.21
N SER A 24 4.58 17.10 18.24
CA SER A 24 4.48 18.49 18.72
C SER A 24 3.65 19.39 17.81
N ASP A 25 3.52 19.05 16.52
CA ASP A 25 2.63 19.73 15.56
C ASP A 25 1.24 19.09 15.62
N TRP A 26 0.53 19.39 16.70
CA TRP A 26 -0.77 18.80 17.01
C TRP A 26 -1.82 19.11 15.94
N ASP A 27 -1.84 20.33 15.39
CA ASP A 27 -2.79 20.67 14.33
C ASP A 27 -2.60 19.76 13.12
N LYS A 28 -1.40 19.70 12.53
CA LYS A 28 -1.19 18.84 11.36
C LYS A 28 -1.45 17.38 11.67
N SER A 29 -0.97 16.90 12.82
CA SER A 29 -1.12 15.51 13.26
C SER A 29 -2.60 15.10 13.37
N TYR A 30 -3.40 15.81 14.17
CA TYR A 30 -4.82 15.48 14.35
C TYR A 30 -5.63 15.62 13.05
N GLY A 31 -5.28 16.56 12.18
CA GLY A 31 -5.96 16.70 10.89
C GLY A 31 -5.75 15.52 9.98
N LEU A 32 -4.49 15.11 9.83
CA LEU A 32 -4.13 13.97 9.00
C LEU A 32 -4.67 12.67 9.61
N TRP A 33 -4.62 12.50 10.93
CA TRP A 33 -5.25 11.35 11.60
C TRP A 33 -6.76 11.32 11.37
N ASN A 34 -7.44 12.47 11.43
CA ASN A 34 -8.86 12.55 11.11
C ASN A 34 -9.12 12.20 9.63
N THR A 35 -8.24 12.59 8.70
CA THR A 35 -8.35 12.16 7.29
C THR A 35 -8.34 10.64 7.16
N PHE A 36 -7.41 9.94 7.82
CA PHE A 36 -7.33 8.49 7.77
C PHE A 36 -8.46 7.80 8.54
N TYR A 37 -8.91 8.40 9.64
CA TYR A 37 -10.13 7.98 10.33
C TYR A 37 -11.36 8.01 9.42
N ASN A 38 -11.54 9.08 8.65
CA ASN A 38 -12.65 9.17 7.70
C ASN A 38 -12.60 8.09 6.62
N TRP A 39 -11.41 7.63 6.20
CA TRP A 39 -11.31 6.46 5.30
C TRP A 39 -11.83 5.18 5.93
N MET A 40 -11.55 4.94 7.22
CA MET A 40 -12.09 3.79 7.94
C MET A 40 -13.62 3.84 8.01
N VAL A 41 -14.18 5.01 8.34
CA VAL A 41 -15.63 5.23 8.37
C VAL A 41 -16.25 4.99 7.00
N ASN A 42 -15.67 5.58 5.95
CA ASN A 42 -16.17 5.45 4.57
C ASN A 42 -16.08 4.02 4.00
N THR A 43 -15.28 3.15 4.61
CA THR A 43 -15.16 1.73 4.24
C THR A 43 -15.80 0.80 5.27
N GLY A 44 -16.55 1.35 6.22
CA GLY A 44 -17.53 0.60 7.02
C GLY A 44 -17.21 0.47 8.51
N GLN A 45 -16.13 1.09 9.03
CA GLN A 45 -15.75 0.96 10.43
C GLN A 45 -15.56 2.32 11.11
N THR A 46 -16.48 2.65 12.00
CA THR A 46 -16.35 3.77 12.93
C THR A 46 -15.72 3.28 14.23
N LEU A 47 -14.49 3.71 14.53
CA LEU A 47 -13.81 3.28 15.77
C LEU A 47 -14.54 3.84 17.00
N HIS A 48 -14.71 2.99 18.01
CA HIS A 48 -15.37 3.30 19.28
C HIS A 48 -16.85 3.71 19.19
N ASP A 49 -17.48 3.54 18.03
CA ASP A 49 -18.90 3.85 17.80
C ASP A 49 -19.56 2.70 17.03
N PRO A 50 -19.76 1.52 17.66
CA PRO A 50 -20.41 0.40 17.02
C PRO A 50 -21.91 0.68 16.79
N PRO A 51 -22.51 0.10 15.73
CA PRO A 51 -23.90 0.39 15.35
C PRO A 51 -24.93 -0.03 16.40
N ASN A 52 -24.59 -0.98 17.28
CA ASN A 52 -25.44 -1.41 18.40
C ASN A 52 -24.59 -2.06 19.51
N VAL A 53 -25.26 -2.47 20.60
CA VAL A 53 -24.63 -3.11 21.78
C VAL A 53 -23.89 -4.41 21.49
N SER A 54 -24.15 -5.07 20.36
CA SER A 54 -23.48 -6.29 19.91
C SER A 54 -22.17 -6.03 19.18
N GLY A 55 -21.80 -4.75 18.95
CA GLY A 55 -20.56 -4.39 18.27
C GLY A 55 -20.71 -4.31 16.74
N MET A 56 -19.61 -4.56 16.02
CA MET A 56 -19.60 -4.55 14.56
C MET A 56 -20.13 -5.89 14.00
N PRO A 57 -21.12 -5.87 13.09
CA PRO A 57 -21.71 -7.07 12.49
C PRO A 57 -20.69 -8.07 11.93
N ALA A 58 -19.58 -7.58 11.38
CA ALA A 58 -18.56 -8.42 10.78
C ALA A 58 -17.90 -9.42 11.76
N TYR A 59 -18.08 -9.25 13.06
CA TYR A 59 -17.52 -10.15 14.08
C TYR A 59 -18.51 -11.22 14.57
N TYR A 60 -19.80 -11.14 14.25
CA TYR A 60 -20.80 -12.07 14.78
C TYR A 60 -21.94 -12.42 13.82
N GLN A 61 -22.16 -11.65 12.74
CA GLN A 61 -23.34 -11.81 11.89
C GLN A 61 -23.11 -12.90 10.84
N GLU A 62 -23.78 -14.03 11.04
CA GLU A 62 -23.85 -15.12 10.09
C GLU A 62 -24.73 -14.78 8.86
N PRO A 63 -24.43 -15.36 7.69
CA PRO A 63 -23.27 -16.22 7.40
C PRO A 63 -22.01 -15.43 7.03
N SER A 64 -22.11 -14.11 6.88
CA SER A 64 -21.10 -13.32 6.15
C SER A 64 -19.87 -12.93 6.99
N PHE A 65 -20.00 -12.70 8.30
CA PHE A 65 -18.89 -12.34 9.17
C PHE A 65 -17.94 -11.28 8.54
N HIS A 66 -16.64 -11.57 8.44
CA HIS A 66 -15.63 -10.66 7.89
C HIS A 66 -15.87 -10.27 6.42
N GLU A 67 -16.70 -11.01 5.68
CA GLU A 67 -17.06 -10.67 4.30
C GLU A 67 -17.85 -9.37 4.22
N ILE A 68 -18.51 -8.95 5.31
CA ILE A 68 -19.24 -7.67 5.40
C ILE A 68 -18.32 -6.46 5.12
N TRP A 69 -17.02 -6.58 5.39
CA TRP A 69 -16.05 -5.49 5.14
C TRP A 69 -15.85 -5.16 3.66
N ILE A 70 -16.18 -6.09 2.75
CA ILE A 70 -15.94 -5.93 1.31
C ILE A 70 -17.23 -6.17 0.51
N ASN A 71 -17.65 -5.14 -0.21
CA ASN A 71 -18.78 -5.17 -1.12
C ASN A 71 -18.52 -4.26 -2.34
N SER A 72 -19.53 -4.09 -3.20
CA SER A 72 -19.45 -3.29 -4.43
C SER A 72 -19.17 -1.79 -4.19
N ASP A 73 -19.38 -1.28 -2.97
CA ASP A 73 -19.10 0.10 -2.58
C ASP A 73 -17.76 0.23 -1.84
N SER A 74 -17.46 -0.65 -0.88
CA SER A 74 -16.24 -0.53 -0.07
C SER A 74 -14.98 -0.96 -0.83
N LEU A 75 -15.03 -1.95 -1.72
CA LEU A 75 -13.85 -2.41 -2.47
C LEU A 75 -13.24 -1.32 -3.36
N PRO A 76 -14.00 -0.61 -4.21
CA PRO A 76 -13.45 0.50 -4.99
C PRO A 76 -12.83 1.61 -4.11
N LYS A 77 -13.44 1.92 -2.97
CA LYS A 77 -12.93 2.92 -2.01
C LYS A 77 -11.62 2.49 -1.36
N ARG A 78 -11.48 1.21 -1.01
CA ARG A 78 -10.24 0.64 -0.44
C ARG A 78 -9.07 0.75 -1.42
N ASN A 79 -9.33 0.46 -2.69
CA ASN A 79 -8.35 0.62 -3.78
C ASN A 79 -8.04 2.11 -4.03
N GLN A 80 -9.07 2.96 -4.05
CA GLN A 80 -8.92 4.40 -4.20
C GLN A 80 -8.02 4.99 -3.10
N PHE A 81 -8.18 4.55 -1.85
CA PHE A 81 -7.34 4.99 -0.75
C PHE A 81 -5.86 4.70 -1.01
N THR A 82 -5.50 3.44 -1.32
CA THR A 82 -4.12 3.06 -1.60
C THR A 82 -3.58 3.73 -2.87
N ASP A 83 -4.42 3.90 -3.89
CA ASP A 83 -4.06 4.60 -5.13
C ASP A 83 -3.73 6.08 -4.87
N ILE A 84 -4.51 6.77 -4.03
CA ILE A 84 -4.21 8.14 -3.61
C ILE A 84 -2.90 8.17 -2.82
N MET A 85 -2.71 7.24 -1.88
CA MET A 85 -1.51 7.17 -1.05
C MET A 85 -0.23 6.91 -1.86
N ILE A 86 -0.31 6.11 -2.92
CA ILE A 86 0.77 5.95 -3.89
C ILE A 86 0.99 7.25 -4.66
N ASN A 87 -0.06 7.85 -5.20
CA ASN A 87 0.09 8.87 -6.23
C ASN A 87 0.36 10.28 -5.70
N THR A 88 -0.51 10.77 -4.82
CA THR A 88 -0.52 12.16 -4.37
C THR A 88 -0.38 12.29 -2.86
N GLY A 89 -0.89 11.33 -2.09
CA GLY A 89 -1.01 11.40 -0.65
C GLY A 89 -1.96 12.50 -0.18
N TYR A 90 -1.90 12.78 1.12
CA TYR A 90 -2.66 13.85 1.78
C TYR A 90 -1.73 14.93 2.30
N SER A 91 -2.09 16.20 2.09
CA SER A 91 -1.30 17.33 2.56
C SER A 91 -2.08 18.20 3.54
N ARG A 92 -1.41 18.63 4.61
CA ARG A 92 -1.92 19.61 5.57
C ARG A 92 -0.79 20.55 5.99
N GLY A 93 -1.01 21.85 5.84
CA GLY A 93 -0.06 22.88 6.29
C GLY A 93 1.35 22.72 5.68
N GLY A 94 1.45 22.31 4.41
CA GLY A 94 2.72 22.09 3.71
C GLY A 94 3.40 20.74 4.00
N PHE A 95 2.94 19.97 4.99
CA PHE A 95 3.38 18.59 5.18
C PHE A 95 2.57 17.65 4.30
N ARG A 96 3.18 16.56 3.80
CA ARG A 96 2.51 15.55 2.98
C ARG A 96 2.76 14.15 3.52
N VAL A 97 1.68 13.41 3.77
CA VAL A 97 1.69 11.98 4.12
C VAL A 97 1.42 11.21 2.82
N GLN A 98 2.42 10.48 2.35
CA GLN A 98 2.38 9.75 1.08
C GLN A 98 3.26 8.50 1.16
N PHE A 99 2.85 7.41 0.50
CA PHE A 99 3.70 6.23 0.36
C PHE A 99 4.96 6.56 -0.46
N ASN A 100 6.10 6.10 0.02
CA ASN A 100 7.37 6.23 -0.67
C ASN A 100 7.87 4.83 -1.07
N CYS A 101 7.49 4.37 -2.26
CA CYS A 101 7.85 3.03 -2.74
C CYS A 101 9.35 2.84 -2.91
N VAL A 102 10.09 3.91 -3.22
CA VAL A 102 11.56 3.85 -3.33
C VAL A 102 12.18 3.64 -1.95
N ALA A 103 11.73 4.41 -0.94
CA ALA A 103 12.20 4.23 0.43
C ALA A 103 11.82 2.85 0.98
N PHE A 104 10.62 2.34 0.68
CA PHE A 104 10.25 0.95 1.00
C PHE A 104 11.20 -0.05 0.34
N ALA A 105 11.46 0.08 -0.97
CA ALA A 105 12.36 -0.84 -1.66
C ALA A 105 13.77 -0.84 -1.05
N GLN A 106 14.25 0.31 -0.56
CA GLN A 106 15.54 0.40 0.13
C GLN A 106 15.60 -0.35 1.48
N THR A 107 14.46 -0.71 2.09
CA THR A 107 14.46 -1.52 3.32
C THR A 107 14.59 -3.02 3.05
N LEU A 108 14.51 -3.45 1.80
CA LEU A 108 14.58 -4.86 1.40
C LEU A 108 16.05 -5.33 1.30
N ASN A 109 16.26 -6.64 1.32
CA ASN A 109 17.62 -7.19 1.36
C ASN A 109 18.34 -7.05 0.00
N ASN A 110 17.67 -7.39 -1.11
CA ASN A 110 18.26 -7.30 -2.45
C ASN A 110 17.35 -6.62 -3.49
N PRO A 111 16.98 -5.34 -3.30
CA PRO A 111 16.04 -4.64 -4.17
C PRO A 111 16.56 -4.41 -5.60
N GLY A 112 17.86 -4.62 -5.87
CA GLY A 112 18.43 -4.54 -7.22
C GLY A 112 18.13 -5.77 -8.10
N ASN A 113 17.79 -6.91 -7.50
CA ASN A 113 17.28 -8.07 -8.21
C ASN A 113 15.76 -7.97 -8.31
N PRO A 114 15.17 -7.97 -9.51
CA PRO A 114 13.72 -7.77 -9.66
C PRO A 114 12.89 -8.94 -9.12
N ASN A 115 13.45 -10.16 -9.05
CA ASN A 115 12.74 -11.31 -8.48
C ASN A 115 12.70 -11.19 -6.95
N ASP A 116 13.87 -10.97 -6.32
CA ASP A 116 13.99 -10.79 -4.87
C ASP A 116 13.16 -9.58 -4.40
N LEU A 117 13.18 -8.46 -5.15
CA LEU A 117 12.34 -7.30 -4.88
C LEU A 117 10.85 -7.67 -4.80
N ILE A 118 10.34 -8.41 -5.79
CA ILE A 118 8.92 -8.80 -5.85
C ILE A 118 8.61 -9.81 -4.75
N ASP A 119 9.44 -10.83 -4.56
CA ASP A 119 9.20 -11.87 -3.56
C ASP A 119 9.20 -11.30 -2.14
N GLU A 120 10.21 -10.50 -1.78
CA GLU A 120 10.27 -9.87 -0.45
C GLU A 120 9.12 -8.89 -0.24
N THR A 121 8.74 -8.11 -1.26
CA THR A 121 7.59 -7.18 -1.16
C THR A 121 6.29 -7.95 -0.92
N LEU A 122 6.05 -9.02 -1.68
CA LEU A 122 4.83 -9.83 -1.54
C LEU A 122 4.77 -10.57 -0.20
N ASN A 123 5.91 -11.04 0.31
CA ASN A 123 5.99 -11.65 1.65
C ASN A 123 5.62 -10.68 2.78
N ILE A 124 5.84 -9.38 2.58
CA ILE A 124 5.45 -8.34 3.54
C ILE A 124 3.97 -7.98 3.38
N LEU A 125 3.50 -7.77 2.14
CA LEU A 125 2.17 -7.23 1.88
C LEU A 125 1.06 -8.29 1.93
N PHE A 126 1.34 -9.52 1.49
CA PHE A 126 0.33 -10.55 1.26
C PHE A 126 0.44 -11.67 2.29
N ARG A 127 -0.69 -12.31 2.57
CA ARG A 127 -0.76 -13.51 3.41
C ARG A 127 -0.57 -14.80 2.64
N ASN A 128 -0.94 -14.78 1.36
CA ASN A 128 -0.86 -15.92 0.47
C ASN A 128 0.11 -15.59 -0.66
N ASP A 129 0.88 -16.60 -1.06
CA ASP A 129 1.80 -16.49 -2.17
C ASP A 129 1.08 -16.37 -3.51
N LEU A 130 1.60 -15.50 -4.37
CA LEU A 130 1.25 -15.50 -5.79
C LEU A 130 1.96 -16.65 -6.52
N SER A 131 1.30 -17.19 -7.55
CA SER A 131 1.93 -18.18 -8.42
C SER A 131 3.19 -17.61 -9.10
N ALA A 132 4.19 -18.47 -9.35
CA ALA A 132 5.41 -18.08 -10.06
C ALA A 132 5.11 -17.44 -11.43
N GLN A 133 4.08 -17.93 -12.13
CA GLN A 133 3.63 -17.36 -13.40
C GLN A 133 3.11 -15.93 -13.23
N SER A 134 2.29 -15.68 -12.20
CA SER A 134 1.77 -14.33 -11.90
C SER A 134 2.92 -13.38 -11.57
N LYS A 135 3.86 -13.81 -10.71
CA LYS A 135 5.05 -13.01 -10.36
C LYS A 135 5.88 -12.65 -11.60
N ALA A 136 6.10 -13.61 -12.51
CA ALA A 136 6.83 -13.39 -13.75
C ALA A 136 6.12 -12.41 -14.72
N GLN A 137 4.79 -12.49 -14.81
CA GLN A 137 3.99 -11.55 -15.61
C GLN A 137 4.05 -10.13 -15.03
N ILE A 138 3.83 -9.99 -13.71
CA ILE A 138 3.89 -8.69 -13.03
C ILE A 138 5.28 -8.05 -13.20
N LYS A 139 6.34 -8.84 -13.03
CA LYS A 139 7.72 -8.39 -13.26
C LYS A 139 7.88 -7.81 -14.66
N THR A 140 7.55 -8.59 -15.67
CA THR A 140 7.76 -8.21 -17.08
C THR A 140 6.91 -7.01 -17.47
N GLN A 141 5.62 -7.04 -17.17
CA GLN A 141 4.67 -6.03 -17.64
C GLN A 141 4.79 -4.70 -16.89
N ILE A 142 5.05 -4.75 -15.59
CA ILE A 142 5.00 -3.55 -14.74
C ILE A 142 6.40 -3.06 -14.38
N LEU A 143 7.17 -3.87 -13.66
CA LEU A 143 8.49 -3.44 -13.16
C LEU A 143 9.48 -3.22 -14.31
N LEU A 144 9.50 -4.12 -15.29
CA LEU A 144 10.38 -4.04 -16.46
C LEU A 144 9.76 -3.25 -17.62
N THR A 145 8.53 -2.74 -17.49
CA THR A 145 7.86 -1.94 -18.52
C THR A 145 7.83 -2.63 -19.89
N GLY A 146 7.55 -3.93 -19.91
CA GLY A 146 7.51 -4.78 -21.11
C GLY A 146 8.87 -5.32 -21.57
N GLN A 147 9.97 -4.98 -20.90
CA GLN A 147 11.30 -5.51 -21.22
C GLN A 147 11.47 -6.94 -20.71
N LEU A 148 12.22 -7.75 -21.47
CA LEU A 148 12.37 -9.18 -21.20
C LEU A 148 13.46 -9.53 -20.18
N TYR A 149 14.43 -8.64 -19.98
CA TYR A 149 15.65 -8.96 -19.23
C TYR A 149 15.74 -8.19 -17.90
N ASP A 150 16.10 -8.91 -16.85
CA ASP A 150 16.14 -8.39 -15.47
C ASP A 150 17.15 -7.22 -15.29
N TYR A 151 18.21 -7.17 -16.10
CA TYR A 151 19.23 -6.11 -16.02
C TYR A 151 18.66 -4.70 -16.25
N TYR A 152 17.51 -4.56 -16.93
CA TYR A 152 16.87 -3.26 -17.11
C TYR A 152 16.44 -2.64 -15.78
N TRP A 153 16.00 -3.46 -14.82
CA TRP A 153 15.72 -3.00 -13.46
C TRP A 153 17.03 -2.83 -12.68
N THR A 154 17.89 -3.84 -12.69
CA THR A 154 19.14 -3.82 -11.92
C THR A 154 20.00 -2.60 -12.24
N ASN A 155 20.16 -2.26 -13.53
CA ASN A 155 20.94 -1.09 -13.95
C ASN A 155 20.30 0.23 -13.48
N ALA A 156 18.96 0.35 -13.56
CA ALA A 156 18.26 1.54 -13.09
C ALA A 156 18.40 1.70 -11.56
N TRP A 157 18.29 0.60 -10.82
CA TRP A 157 18.48 0.60 -9.37
C TRP A 157 19.91 0.98 -8.97
N VAL A 158 20.92 0.34 -9.59
CA VAL A 158 22.34 0.65 -9.35
C VAL A 158 22.66 2.10 -9.68
N ALA A 159 22.14 2.64 -10.79
CA ALA A 159 22.32 4.04 -11.15
C ALA A 159 21.72 4.99 -10.09
N TYR A 160 20.55 4.67 -9.53
CA TYR A 160 19.94 5.45 -8.46
C TYR A 160 20.74 5.39 -7.16
N ILE A 161 21.15 4.20 -6.71
CA ILE A 161 21.90 4.04 -5.45
C ILE A 161 23.29 4.69 -5.54
N SER A 162 23.97 4.57 -6.67
CA SER A 162 25.28 5.21 -6.87
C SER A 162 25.19 6.73 -7.07
N SER A 163 24.08 7.22 -7.64
CA SER A 163 23.87 8.64 -7.90
C SER A 163 22.38 9.01 -7.80
N PRO A 164 21.91 9.45 -6.62
CA PRO A 164 20.48 9.71 -6.37
C PRO A 164 20.03 11.07 -6.91
N THR A 165 20.31 11.33 -8.19
CA THR A 165 19.81 12.50 -8.92
C THR A 165 18.29 12.41 -9.12
N THR A 166 17.63 13.55 -9.35
CA THR A 166 16.18 13.59 -9.66
C THR A 166 15.84 12.72 -10.86
N ALA A 167 16.69 12.65 -11.88
CA ALA A 167 16.48 11.82 -13.05
C ALA A 167 16.48 10.32 -12.69
N ASN A 168 17.52 9.86 -11.98
CA ASN A 168 17.64 8.45 -11.59
C ASN A 168 16.53 8.04 -10.60
N PHE A 169 16.20 8.91 -9.64
CA PHE A 169 15.06 8.73 -8.76
C PHE A 169 13.76 8.56 -9.54
N ASN A 170 13.50 9.44 -10.53
CA ASN A 170 12.29 9.36 -11.33
C ASN A 170 12.23 8.03 -12.10
N THR A 171 13.33 7.55 -12.68
CA THR A 171 13.37 6.27 -13.40
C THR A 171 12.91 5.09 -12.52
N VAL A 172 13.42 4.98 -11.28
CA VAL A 172 13.02 3.90 -10.38
C VAL A 172 11.60 4.13 -9.84
N ASN A 173 11.26 5.37 -9.48
CA ASN A 173 9.97 5.71 -8.89
C ASN A 173 8.81 5.48 -9.88
N THR A 174 8.99 5.80 -11.17
CA THR A 174 7.96 5.55 -12.21
C THR A 174 7.70 4.08 -12.48
N ARG A 175 8.59 3.17 -12.06
CA ARG A 175 8.39 1.72 -12.14
C ARG A 175 7.81 1.15 -10.84
N LEU A 176 8.29 1.63 -9.69
CA LEU A 176 7.82 1.17 -8.39
C LEU A 176 6.39 1.62 -8.07
N LYS A 177 6.00 2.87 -8.39
CA LYS A 177 4.62 3.33 -8.13
C LYS A 177 3.55 2.44 -8.76
N PRO A 178 3.56 2.15 -10.08
CA PRO A 178 2.56 1.27 -10.67
C PRO A 178 2.67 -0.18 -10.17
N LEU A 179 3.87 -0.66 -9.82
CA LEU A 179 4.04 -1.98 -9.21
C LEU A 179 3.29 -2.10 -7.88
N PHE A 180 3.53 -1.18 -6.96
CA PHE A 180 2.87 -1.17 -5.65
C PHE A 180 1.37 -0.90 -5.77
N GLN A 181 0.98 0.02 -6.66
CA GLN A 181 -0.43 0.27 -6.96
C GLN A 181 -1.14 -1.02 -7.42
N TYR A 182 -0.51 -1.79 -8.31
CA TYR A 182 -1.05 -3.06 -8.75
C TYR A 182 -1.17 -4.06 -7.60
N PHE A 183 -0.14 -4.19 -6.76
CA PHE A 183 -0.19 -5.06 -5.58
C PHE A 183 -1.32 -4.70 -4.62
N PHE A 184 -1.53 -3.42 -4.31
CA PHE A 184 -2.61 -3.00 -3.41
C PHE A 184 -4.01 -3.27 -3.97
N ASN A 185 -4.15 -3.31 -5.30
CA ASN A 185 -5.43 -3.56 -5.97
C ASN A 185 -5.75 -5.04 -6.16
N LEU A 186 -4.83 -5.95 -5.83
CA LEU A 186 -5.07 -7.39 -5.84
C LEU A 186 -5.95 -7.83 -4.67
N SER A 187 -6.71 -8.91 -4.87
CA SER A 187 -7.59 -9.47 -3.83
C SER A 187 -6.78 -10.06 -2.68
N GLU A 188 -5.58 -10.57 -2.96
CA GLU A 188 -4.63 -11.07 -1.96
C GLU A 188 -4.26 -10.00 -0.93
N TYR A 189 -4.17 -8.72 -1.34
CA TYR A 189 -3.91 -7.63 -0.41
C TYR A 189 -5.08 -7.36 0.54
N GLN A 190 -6.29 -7.76 0.19
CA GLN A 190 -7.46 -7.53 1.05
C GLN A 190 -7.52 -8.48 2.25
N LEU A 191 -6.64 -9.48 2.31
CA LEU A 191 -6.63 -10.52 3.33
C LEU A 191 -5.71 -10.17 4.51
N ALA A 192 -6.15 -10.53 5.71
CA ALA A 192 -5.48 -10.34 7.01
C ALA A 192 -4.85 -11.61 7.54
#